data_AF-A0A183DB99-F1
#
_entry.id   AF-A0A183DB99-F1
#
_cell.length_a   1.000
_cell.length_b   1.000
_cell.length_c   1.000
_cell.angle_alpha   90.00
_cell.angle_beta   90.00
_cell.angle_gamma   90.00
#
_symmetry.space_group_name_H-M   'P 1'
#
loop_
_entity.id
_entity.type
_entity.pdbx_description
1 polymer ?
#
loop_
_entity_poly.entity_id
_entity_poly.type
_entity_poly.pdbx_seq_one_letter_code
_entity_poly.pdbx_strand_id
1 'polypeptide(L)'
;MHCTLVVTSAVLLAICTEAQPPPPPPPPSPVRGLDLPESEVHSSKQETNKDKCLVAIDEVTDILTHTREVLTDAQGKEGTAAQHRNDIAGTAGKVSGIISQVKQLREQRKMQLINAASDDVAAPESHDRCLSALSNLKEQIQKACEEVYICAQGIGDAKLMFSYGRLMGVINKWERIGKPGSSA
;
A
#
# COMPACT_ATOMS: atom_id res chain seq x y z
N MET A 1 -46.41 -19.77 14.78
CA MET A 1 -45.26 -18.92 15.18
C MET A 1 -44.85 -18.10 13.97
N HIS A 2 -45.28 -16.84 13.92
CA HIS A 2 -44.91 -15.87 12.88
C HIS A 2 -44.63 -14.55 13.59
N CYS A 3 -43.38 -14.09 13.55
CA CYS A 3 -43.00 -12.75 13.98
C CYS A 3 -42.75 -11.91 12.73
N THR A 4 -43.63 -10.94 12.50
CA THR A 4 -43.46 -9.89 11.49
C THR A 4 -43.06 -8.60 12.21
N LEU A 5 -42.06 -7.96 11.62
CA LEU A 5 -41.31 -6.80 12.09
C LEU A 5 -41.97 -5.52 11.58
N VAL A 6 -42.25 -4.54 12.45
CA VAL A 6 -42.32 -3.11 12.04
C VAL A 6 -41.82 -2.22 13.17
N VAL A 7 -40.85 -1.39 12.79
CA VAL A 7 -40.15 -0.32 13.50
C VAL A 7 -41.06 0.91 13.64
N THR A 8 -41.07 1.57 14.81
CA THR A 8 -41.26 3.04 14.87
C THR A 8 -40.65 3.66 16.13
N SER A 9 -39.62 4.47 15.90
CA SER A 9 -39.35 5.81 16.46
C SER A 9 -39.51 6.05 17.96
N ALA A 10 -38.38 6.11 18.66
CA ALA A 10 -38.22 6.91 19.87
C ALA A 10 -37.27 8.08 19.57
N VAL A 11 -37.85 9.27 19.53
CA VAL A 11 -37.18 10.57 19.52
C VAL A 11 -36.41 10.74 20.82
N LEU A 12 -35.11 11.06 20.74
CA LEU A 12 -34.32 11.47 21.90
C LEU A 12 -33.63 12.80 21.59
N LEU A 13 -34.26 13.83 22.17
CA LEU A 13 -33.82 15.18 22.54
C LEU A 13 -32.32 15.49 22.36
N ALA A 14 -32.04 16.41 21.42
CA ALA A 14 -30.78 17.15 21.34
C ALA A 14 -30.75 18.26 22.39
N ILE A 15 -29.74 18.23 23.26
CA ILE A 15 -29.40 19.33 24.17
C ILE A 15 -28.36 20.19 23.46
N CYS A 16 -28.75 21.42 23.11
CA CYS A 16 -27.83 22.46 22.64
C CYS A 16 -27.09 23.05 23.85
N THR A 17 -25.80 22.76 23.96
CA THR A 17 -24.88 23.54 24.82
C THR A 17 -23.87 24.22 23.91
N GLU A 18 -24.09 25.52 23.71
CA GLU A 18 -23.22 26.43 22.99
C GLU A 18 -21.93 26.63 23.81
N ALA A 19 -20.85 25.94 23.42
CA ALA A 19 -19.52 26.18 23.95
C ALA A 19 -18.82 27.22 23.05
N GLN A 20 -18.63 28.43 23.55
CA GLN A 20 -17.84 29.46 22.87
C GLN A 20 -16.44 28.94 22.53
N PRO A 21 -15.92 29.19 21.31
CA PRO A 21 -14.55 28.85 20.97
C PRO A 21 -13.57 29.72 21.78
N PRO A 22 -12.43 29.16 22.24
CA PRO A 22 -11.42 29.94 22.97
C PRO A 22 -10.80 31.01 22.07
N PRO A 23 -10.37 32.16 22.63
CA PRO A 23 -9.76 33.23 21.84
C PRO A 23 -8.43 32.76 21.21
N PRO A 24 -8.07 33.30 20.03
CA PRO A 24 -6.83 32.94 19.36
C PRO A 24 -5.60 33.43 20.16
N PRO A 25 -4.46 32.70 20.10
CA PRO A 25 -3.24 33.11 20.76
C PRO A 25 -2.66 34.39 20.11
N PRO A 26 -1.94 35.23 20.88
CA PRO A 26 -1.30 36.43 20.34
C PRO A 26 -0.18 36.05 19.36
N PRO A 27 0.10 36.90 18.36
CA PRO A 27 1.20 36.68 17.42
C PRO A 27 2.56 36.74 18.14
N PRO A 28 3.54 35.92 17.75
CA PRO A 28 4.88 35.97 18.33
C PRO A 28 5.61 37.26 17.90
N SER A 29 6.27 37.91 18.86
CA SER A 29 7.13 39.08 18.62
C SER A 29 8.34 38.72 17.75
N PRO A 30 8.83 39.64 16.90
CA PRO A 30 10.00 39.37 16.06
C PRO A 30 11.27 39.39 16.91
N VAL A 31 11.94 38.23 17.00
CA VAL A 31 13.27 38.12 17.60
C VAL A 31 14.29 38.60 16.57
N ARG A 32 14.96 39.70 16.90
CA ARG A 32 16.01 40.35 16.10
C ARG A 32 17.35 39.65 16.37
N GLY A 33 17.94 39.09 15.30
CA GLY A 33 19.38 38.99 15.04
C GLY A 33 20.28 38.31 16.08
N LEU A 34 20.75 37.11 15.74
CA LEU A 34 22.06 36.63 16.18
C LEU A 34 22.74 35.96 14.98
N ASP A 35 23.72 36.68 14.44
CA ASP A 35 24.73 36.22 13.50
C ASP A 35 25.47 35.02 14.10
N LEU A 36 25.47 33.88 13.40
CA LEU A 36 26.43 32.80 13.59
C LEU A 36 26.85 32.25 12.22
N PRO A 37 28.15 32.27 11.88
CA PRO A 37 28.64 31.70 10.63
C PRO A 37 29.13 30.28 10.92
N GLU A 38 28.45 29.25 10.44
CA GLU A 38 29.11 27.95 10.29
C GLU A 38 28.39 27.03 9.30
N SER A 39 29.23 26.52 8.40
CA SER A 39 29.17 25.23 7.73
C SER A 39 27.98 24.88 6.83
N GLU A 40 28.35 24.66 5.57
CA GLU A 40 27.92 23.50 4.77
C GLU A 40 26.46 23.09 4.91
N VAL A 41 25.61 23.51 3.97
CA VAL A 41 24.84 22.58 3.13
C VAL A 41 24.48 23.32 1.83
N HIS A 42 25.44 23.45 0.91
CA HIS A 42 25.09 23.47 -0.52
C HIS A 42 24.78 22.03 -0.95
N SER A 43 23.63 21.54 -0.52
CA SER A 43 22.93 20.40 -1.14
C SER A 43 21.43 20.50 -0.81
N SER A 44 20.89 21.71 -0.90
CA SER A 44 19.52 21.88 -1.37
C SER A 44 19.48 21.43 -2.83
N LYS A 45 19.20 20.13 -3.07
CA LYS A 45 18.61 19.54 -4.28
C LYS A 45 18.82 18.01 -4.30
N GLN A 46 18.01 17.23 -3.57
CA GLN A 46 17.63 15.89 -4.04
C GLN A 46 16.35 15.33 -3.38
N GLU A 47 15.29 16.13 -3.29
CA GLU A 47 13.93 15.61 -3.19
C GLU A 47 13.15 15.99 -4.44
N THR A 48 13.46 15.41 -5.60
CA THR A 48 12.65 15.60 -6.81
C THR A 48 12.84 14.41 -7.77
N ASN A 49 11.72 13.71 -8.07
CA ASN A 49 11.56 12.57 -8.99
C ASN A 49 11.99 11.17 -8.47
N LYS A 50 11.24 10.62 -7.51
CA LYS A 50 11.23 9.15 -7.32
C LYS A 50 10.66 8.50 -8.58
N ASP A 51 11.40 7.57 -9.18
CA ASP A 51 10.93 6.79 -10.33
C ASP A 51 9.57 6.16 -10.00
N LYS A 52 8.54 6.50 -10.79
CA LYS A 52 7.16 6.04 -10.53
C LYS A 52 7.06 4.51 -10.50
N CYS A 53 7.90 3.81 -11.26
CA CYS A 53 7.91 2.35 -11.24
C CYS A 53 8.46 1.81 -9.91
N LEU A 54 9.55 2.37 -9.39
CA LEU A 54 10.07 2.02 -8.07
C LEU A 54 9.04 2.29 -6.95
N VAL A 55 8.33 3.41 -7.00
CA VAL A 55 7.26 3.70 -6.02
C VAL A 55 6.15 2.66 -6.09
N ALA A 56 5.71 2.27 -7.29
CA ALA A 56 4.70 1.23 -7.45
C ALA A 56 5.19 -0.14 -6.97
N ILE A 57 6.45 -0.48 -7.24
CA ILE A 57 7.10 -1.71 -6.77
C ILE A 57 7.16 -1.75 -5.23
N ASP A 58 7.53 -0.64 -4.60
CA ASP A 58 7.61 -0.53 -3.14
C ASP A 58 6.21 -0.69 -2.51
N GLU A 59 5.19 0.01 -3.03
CA GLU A 59 3.81 -0.12 -2.55
C GLU A 59 3.26 -1.55 -2.65
N VAL A 60 3.50 -2.24 -3.77
CA VAL A 60 3.08 -3.64 -3.97
C VAL A 60 3.84 -4.56 -3.01
N THR A 61 5.13 -4.35 -2.84
CA THR A 61 5.98 -5.15 -1.93
C THR A 61 5.49 -5.06 -0.50
N ASP A 62 5.18 -3.84 -0.03
CA ASP A 62 4.73 -3.61 1.34
C ASP A 62 3.40 -4.32 1.63
N ILE A 63 2.43 -4.22 0.72
CA ILE A 63 1.11 -4.84 0.94
C ILE A 63 1.19 -6.35 0.82
N LEU A 64 1.97 -6.90 -0.12
CA LEU A 64 2.19 -8.34 -0.20
C LEU A 64 2.87 -8.87 1.07
N THR A 65 3.85 -8.13 1.59
CA THR A 65 4.55 -8.47 2.84
C THR A 65 3.57 -8.49 4.01
N HIS A 66 2.77 -7.43 4.16
CA HIS A 66 1.72 -7.38 5.18
C HIS A 66 0.72 -8.53 5.03
N THR A 67 0.25 -8.80 3.82
CA THR A 67 -0.70 -9.90 3.55
C THR A 67 -0.11 -11.25 3.94
N ARG A 68 1.18 -11.48 3.66
CA ARG A 68 1.90 -12.70 4.04
C ARG A 68 2.02 -12.84 5.56
N GLU A 69 2.27 -11.75 6.28
CA GLU A 69 2.29 -11.75 7.75
C GLU A 69 0.92 -12.12 8.30
N VAL A 70 -0.16 -11.51 7.79
CA VAL A 70 -1.52 -11.82 8.23
C VAL A 70 -1.92 -13.26 7.90
N LEU A 71 -1.48 -13.81 6.76
CA LEU A 71 -1.64 -15.25 6.46
C LEU A 71 -0.92 -16.12 7.50
N THR A 72 0.32 -15.76 7.85
CA THR A 72 1.12 -16.51 8.83
C THR A 72 0.45 -16.48 10.22
N ASP A 73 -0.06 -15.32 10.63
CA ASP A 73 -0.81 -15.16 11.87
C ASP A 73 -2.09 -16.02 11.86
N ALA A 74 -2.85 -16.00 10.75
CA ALA A 74 -4.08 -16.77 10.60
C ALA A 74 -3.82 -18.29 10.63
N GLN A 75 -2.70 -18.74 10.05
CA GLN A 75 -2.26 -20.14 10.08
C GLN A 75 -2.00 -20.62 11.52
N GLY A 76 -1.43 -19.75 12.36
CA GLY A 76 -1.08 -20.04 13.75
C GLY A 76 -2.24 -19.96 14.74
N LYS A 77 -3.43 -19.51 14.33
CA LYS A 77 -4.59 -19.38 15.23
C LYS A 77 -5.08 -20.74 15.72
N GLU A 78 -5.33 -20.81 17.03
CA GLU A 78 -5.94 -21.97 17.66
C GLU A 78 -7.38 -22.17 17.14
N GLY A 79 -7.76 -23.43 16.92
CA GLY A 79 -9.08 -23.78 16.36
C GLY A 79 -9.16 -23.73 14.83
N THR A 80 -8.14 -23.27 14.11
CA THR A 80 -8.11 -23.35 12.64
C THR A 80 -8.00 -24.80 12.19
N ALA A 81 -8.97 -25.26 11.38
CA ALA A 81 -9.00 -26.62 10.85
C ALA A 81 -7.72 -26.95 10.06
N ALA A 82 -7.27 -28.20 10.12
CA ALA A 82 -6.00 -28.61 9.48
C ALA A 82 -5.97 -28.34 7.98
N GLN A 83 -7.10 -28.53 7.29
CA GLN A 83 -7.24 -28.19 5.86
C GLN A 83 -6.99 -26.70 5.61
N HIS A 84 -7.65 -25.82 6.36
CA HIS A 84 -7.45 -24.38 6.25
C HIS A 84 -6.02 -23.96 6.59
N ARG A 85 -5.37 -24.60 7.56
CA ARG A 85 -3.94 -24.34 7.85
C ARG A 85 -3.05 -24.67 6.65
N ASN A 86 -3.33 -25.76 5.94
CA ASN A 86 -2.58 -26.13 4.73
C ASN A 86 -2.86 -25.16 3.57
N ASP A 87 -4.12 -24.77 3.36
CA ASP A 87 -4.51 -23.82 2.32
C ASP A 87 -3.86 -22.44 2.55
N ILE A 88 -3.86 -21.97 3.79
CA ILE A 88 -3.19 -20.72 4.20
C ILE A 88 -1.68 -20.84 3.98
N ALA A 89 -1.05 -21.94 4.38
CA ALA A 89 0.38 -22.16 4.19
C ALA A 89 0.77 -22.14 2.70
N GLY A 90 -0.02 -22.83 1.86
CA GLY A 90 0.15 -22.83 0.41
C GLY A 90 0.02 -21.43 -0.20
N THR A 91 -0.99 -20.68 0.23
CA THR A 91 -1.20 -19.29 -0.20
C THR A 91 -0.05 -18.38 0.25
N ALA A 92 0.40 -18.50 1.50
CA ALA A 92 1.53 -17.74 2.03
C ALA A 92 2.84 -18.03 1.28
N GLY A 93 3.04 -19.28 0.86
CA GLY A 93 4.15 -19.69 0.00
C GLY A 93 4.12 -18.98 -1.36
N LYS A 94 2.95 -18.96 -2.02
CA LYS A 94 2.77 -18.25 -3.30
C LYS A 94 3.01 -16.75 -3.17
N VAL A 95 2.45 -16.11 -2.15
CA VAL A 95 2.68 -14.68 -1.87
C VAL A 95 4.17 -14.41 -1.64
N SER A 96 4.88 -15.28 -0.91
CA SER A 96 6.33 -15.16 -0.70
C SER A 96 7.14 -15.27 -2.00
N GLY A 97 6.74 -16.15 -2.90
CA GLY A 97 7.32 -16.26 -4.25
C GLY A 97 7.16 -14.97 -5.05
N ILE A 98 5.96 -14.39 -5.03
CA ILE A 98 5.65 -13.12 -5.71
C ILE A 98 6.47 -11.97 -5.10
N ILE A 99 6.55 -11.85 -3.78
CA ILE A 99 7.40 -10.85 -3.10
C ILE A 99 8.84 -10.93 -3.60
N SER A 100 9.36 -12.15 -3.75
CA SER A 100 10.73 -12.37 -4.22
C SER A 100 10.92 -11.87 -5.66
N GLN A 101 9.97 -12.16 -6.55
CA GLN A 101 9.99 -11.68 -7.94
C GLN A 101 9.88 -10.14 -8.03
N VAL A 102 9.00 -9.53 -7.23
CA VAL A 102 8.83 -8.07 -7.18
C VAL A 102 10.11 -7.39 -6.66
N LYS A 103 10.77 -7.97 -5.65
CA LYS A 103 12.08 -7.49 -5.16
C LYS A 103 13.18 -7.61 -6.20
N GLN A 104 13.21 -8.71 -6.96
CA GLN A 104 14.16 -8.85 -8.07
C GLN A 104 13.95 -7.78 -9.15
N LEU A 105 12.69 -7.51 -9.51
CA LEU A 105 12.35 -6.46 -10.46
C LEU A 105 12.80 -5.07 -9.95
N ARG A 106 12.66 -4.82 -8.65
CA ARG A 106 13.15 -3.59 -8.00
C ARG A 106 14.64 -3.38 -8.21
N GLU A 107 15.45 -4.39 -7.91
CA GLU A 107 16.90 -4.30 -8.02
C GLU A 107 17.35 -4.20 -9.48
N GLN A 108 16.68 -4.92 -10.39
CA GLN A 108 16.90 -4.76 -11.82
C GLN A 108 16.61 -3.33 -12.28
N ARG A 109 15.51 -2.71 -11.80
CA ARG A 109 15.15 -1.33 -12.14
C ARG A 109 16.19 -0.34 -11.62
N LYS A 110 16.65 -0.49 -10.38
CA LYS A 110 17.72 0.36 -9.83
C LYS A 110 19.01 0.28 -10.66
N MET A 111 19.43 -0.92 -11.03
CA MET A 111 20.64 -1.11 -11.83
C MET A 111 20.51 -0.44 -13.21
N GLN A 112 19.35 -0.54 -13.85
CA GLN A 112 19.08 0.17 -15.11
C GLN A 112 19.17 1.70 -14.95
N LEU A 113 18.64 2.24 -13.85
CA LEU A 113 18.71 3.68 -13.58
C LEU A 113 20.16 4.15 -13.36
N ILE A 114 20.97 3.36 -12.65
CA ILE A 114 22.39 3.64 -12.43
C ILE A 114 23.15 3.66 -13.76
N ASN A 115 22.94 2.65 -14.61
CA ASN A 115 23.62 2.56 -15.91
C ASN A 115 23.19 3.69 -16.84
N ALA A 116 21.90 4.03 -16.89
CA ALA A 116 21.41 5.14 -17.72
C ALA A 116 21.96 6.50 -17.27
N ALA A 117 22.17 6.71 -15.97
CA ALA A 117 22.84 7.91 -15.46
C ALA A 117 24.32 7.99 -15.83
N SER A 118 24.96 6.84 -16.10
CA SER A 118 26.36 6.75 -16.52
C SER A 118 26.58 6.97 -18.03
N ASP A 119 25.59 6.63 -18.85
CA ASP A 119 25.74 6.60 -20.33
C ASP A 119 25.19 7.86 -21.04
N ASP A 120 24.61 8.82 -20.31
CA ASP A 120 23.98 10.06 -20.85
C ASP A 120 22.91 9.80 -21.95
N VAL A 121 22.35 8.59 -22.00
CA VAL A 121 21.26 8.20 -22.89
C VAL A 121 19.93 8.31 -22.14
N ALA A 122 18.95 8.97 -22.74
CA ALA A 122 17.63 9.15 -22.16
C ALA A 122 17.00 7.79 -21.76
N ALA A 123 16.45 7.73 -20.55
CA ALA A 123 15.85 6.56 -19.91
C ALA A 123 14.37 6.17 -20.29
N PRO A 124 13.68 6.66 -21.36
CA PRO A 124 12.28 6.32 -21.61
C PRO A 124 12.01 4.81 -21.76
N GLU A 125 12.82 4.08 -22.55
CA GLU A 125 12.59 2.64 -22.80
C GLU A 125 12.68 1.79 -21.53
N SER A 126 13.45 2.26 -20.55
CA SER A 126 13.63 1.57 -19.28
C SER A 126 12.37 1.64 -18.39
N HIS A 127 11.58 2.71 -18.52
CA HIS A 127 10.35 2.89 -17.76
C HIS A 127 9.22 1.98 -18.28
N ASP A 128 9.00 1.96 -19.59
CA ASP A 128 7.98 1.10 -20.22
C ASP A 128 8.28 -0.39 -20.03
N ARG A 129 9.57 -0.76 -20.04
CA ARG A 129 10.02 -2.13 -19.72
C ARG A 129 9.72 -2.50 -18.26
N CYS A 130 9.90 -1.55 -17.33
CA CYS A 130 9.57 -1.74 -15.93
C CYS A 130 8.06 -1.95 -15.72
N LEU A 131 7.23 -1.10 -16.36
CA LEU A 131 5.78 -1.24 -16.31
C LEU A 131 5.28 -2.54 -16.95
N SER A 132 5.91 -2.99 -18.04
CA SER A 132 5.59 -4.27 -18.70
C SER A 132 5.94 -5.47 -17.83
N ALA A 133 7.13 -5.48 -17.21
CA ALA A 133 7.55 -6.55 -16.30
C ALA A 133 6.68 -6.61 -15.05
N LEU A 134 6.33 -5.43 -14.51
CA LEU A 134 5.30 -5.28 -13.50
C LEU A 134 3.99 -5.91 -14.02
N SER A 135 3.49 -5.53 -15.19
CA SER A 135 2.21 -6.04 -15.73
C SER A 135 2.19 -7.57 -15.86
N ASN A 136 3.32 -8.20 -16.16
CA ASN A 136 3.44 -9.66 -16.18
C ASN A 136 3.29 -10.30 -14.78
N LEU A 137 3.67 -9.59 -13.72
CA LEU A 137 3.44 -10.01 -12.33
C LEU A 137 2.00 -9.76 -11.88
N LYS A 138 1.24 -8.89 -12.56
CA LYS A 138 -0.15 -8.55 -12.21
C LYS A 138 -1.03 -9.79 -12.11
N GLU A 139 -1.00 -10.66 -13.11
CA GLU A 139 -1.84 -11.87 -13.13
C GLU A 139 -1.54 -12.80 -11.96
N GLN A 140 -0.26 -12.95 -11.61
CA GLN A 140 0.17 -13.75 -10.45
C GLN A 140 -0.30 -13.11 -9.14
N ILE A 141 -0.18 -11.79 -9.02
CA ILE A 141 -0.65 -11.04 -7.86
C ILE A 141 -2.18 -11.18 -7.74
N GLN A 142 -2.94 -11.00 -8.81
CA GLN A 142 -4.40 -11.13 -8.83
C GLN A 142 -4.85 -12.53 -8.42
N LYS A 143 -4.24 -13.57 -8.99
CA LYS A 143 -4.52 -14.95 -8.60
C LYS A 143 -4.23 -15.21 -7.13
N ALA A 144 -3.10 -14.71 -6.62
CA ALA A 144 -2.80 -14.82 -5.18
C ALA A 144 -3.81 -14.05 -4.32
N CYS A 145 -4.34 -12.92 -4.78
CA CYS A 145 -5.40 -12.18 -4.08
C CYS A 145 -6.68 -13.01 -3.95
N GLU A 146 -7.10 -13.66 -5.03
CA GLU A 146 -8.29 -14.51 -5.05
C GLU A 146 -8.14 -15.67 -4.05
N GLU A 147 -6.97 -16.28 -4.00
CA GLU A 147 -6.67 -17.34 -3.02
C GLU A 147 -6.66 -16.82 -1.58
N VAL A 148 -6.13 -15.61 -1.34
CA VAL A 148 -6.20 -14.94 -0.03
C VAL A 148 -7.66 -14.70 0.37
N TYR A 149 -8.50 -14.25 -0.56
CA TYR A 149 -9.93 -14.06 -0.32
C TYR A 149 -10.64 -15.37 0.04
N ILE A 150 -10.39 -16.44 -0.72
CA ILE A 150 -10.96 -17.77 -0.47
C ILE A 150 -10.56 -18.26 0.93
N CYS A 151 -9.28 -18.12 1.29
CA CYS A 151 -8.81 -18.46 2.64
C CYS A 151 -9.55 -17.63 3.69
N ALA A 152 -9.61 -16.31 3.52
CA ALA A 152 -10.20 -15.37 4.46
C ALA A 152 -11.69 -15.65 4.71
N GLN A 153 -12.43 -15.95 3.65
CA GLN A 153 -13.83 -16.32 3.70
C GLN A 153 -14.01 -17.68 4.40
N GLY A 154 -13.17 -18.66 4.08
CA GLY A 154 -13.23 -20.00 4.65
C GLY A 154 -13.04 -20.03 6.17
N ILE A 155 -12.19 -19.16 6.71
CA ILE A 155 -11.91 -19.07 8.15
C ILE A 155 -12.63 -17.92 8.88
N GLY A 156 -13.33 -17.04 8.13
CA GLY A 156 -13.98 -15.85 8.69
C GLY A 156 -13.01 -14.82 9.27
N ASP A 157 -11.79 -14.68 8.73
CA ASP A 157 -10.77 -13.78 9.27
C ASP A 157 -10.87 -12.35 8.70
N ALA A 158 -11.33 -11.42 9.55
CA ALA A 158 -11.52 -10.02 9.18
C ALA A 158 -10.20 -9.29 8.81
N LYS A 159 -9.06 -9.66 9.42
CA LYS A 159 -7.76 -9.05 9.09
C LYS A 159 -7.32 -9.49 7.70
N LEU A 160 -7.54 -10.75 7.37
CA LEU A 160 -7.22 -11.30 6.06
C LEU A 160 -8.12 -10.70 4.97
N MET A 161 -9.41 -10.54 5.27
CA MET A 161 -10.36 -9.81 4.39
C MET A 161 -9.96 -8.36 4.16
N PHE A 162 -9.52 -7.64 5.21
CA PHE A 162 -9.03 -6.27 5.08
C PHE A 162 -7.75 -6.19 4.24
N SER A 163 -6.83 -7.13 4.43
CA SER A 163 -5.58 -7.21 3.66
C SER A 163 -5.85 -7.45 2.17
N TYR A 164 -6.79 -8.34 1.86
CA TYR A 164 -7.29 -8.54 0.50
C TYR A 164 -7.82 -7.24 -0.13
N GLY A 165 -8.66 -6.49 0.59
CA GLY A 165 -9.20 -5.22 0.13
C GLY A 165 -8.11 -4.20 -0.21
N ARG A 166 -7.06 -4.11 0.62
CA ARG A 166 -5.90 -3.23 0.35
C ARG A 166 -5.13 -3.66 -0.89
N LEU A 167 -4.91 -4.96 -1.06
CA LEU A 167 -4.17 -5.51 -2.19
C LEU A 167 -4.91 -5.25 -3.51
N MET A 168 -6.23 -5.46 -3.54
CA MET A 168 -7.08 -5.08 -4.68
C MET A 168 -7.02 -3.59 -4.98
N GLY A 169 -7.02 -2.74 -3.94
CA GLY A 169 -6.90 -1.29 -4.08
C GLY A 169 -5.63 -0.86 -4.82
N VAL A 170 -4.49 -1.47 -4.48
CA VAL A 170 -3.20 -1.16 -5.13
C VAL A 170 -3.11 -1.72 -6.54
N ILE A 171 -3.63 -2.93 -6.80
CA ILE A 171 -3.69 -3.47 -8.17
C ILE A 171 -4.48 -2.53 -9.08
N ASN A 172 -5.65 -2.05 -8.61
CA ASN A 172 -6.49 -1.12 -9.37
C ASN A 172 -5.83 0.26 -9.54
N LYS A 173 -5.10 0.75 -8.52
CA LYS A 173 -4.32 1.99 -8.63
C LYS A 173 -3.25 1.87 -9.70
N TRP A 174 -2.52 0.76 -9.71
CA TRP A 174 -1.42 0.54 -10.63
C TRP A 174 -1.88 0.32 -12.08
N GLU A 175 -3.05 -0.31 -12.30
CA GLU A 175 -3.66 -0.38 -13.63
C GLU A 175 -3.90 0.99 -14.27
N ARG A 176 -4.12 2.04 -13.45
CA ARG A 176 -4.24 3.42 -13.94
C ARG A 176 -2.90 4.06 -14.28
N ILE A 177 -1.82 3.67 -13.60
CA ILE A 177 -0.46 4.19 -13.84
C ILE A 177 0.09 3.70 -15.18
N GLY A 178 -0.25 2.47 -15.59
CA GLY A 178 0.21 1.86 -16.84
C GLY A 178 -0.52 2.32 -18.11
N LYS A 179 -1.56 3.16 -18.02
CA LYS A 179 -2.28 3.66 -19.19
C LYS A 179 -1.64 4.96 -19.70
N PRO A 180 -1.12 5.00 -20.94
CA PRO A 180 -0.62 6.24 -21.51
C PRO A 180 -1.76 7.28 -21.58
N GLY A 181 -1.56 8.45 -20.98
CA GLY A 181 -2.52 9.56 -20.95
C GLY A 181 -3.27 9.78 -19.64
N SER A 182 -3.08 8.95 -18.61
CA SER A 182 -3.68 9.18 -17.29
C SER A 182 -2.82 10.13 -16.45
N SER A 183 -2.96 11.43 -16.67
CA SER A 183 -2.49 12.44 -15.71
C SER A 183 -3.35 12.38 -14.45
N ALA A 184 -2.70 12.23 -13.30
CA ALA A 184 -3.32 12.37 -11.98
C ALA A 184 -3.68 13.84 -11.70
#